data_AF-A0A7Y1YBT0-F1
#
_entry.id   AF-A0A7Y1YBT0-F1
#
_cell.length_a   1.000
_cell.length_b   1.000
_cell.length_c   1.000
_cell.angle_alpha   90.00
_cell.angle_beta   90.00
_cell.angle_gamma   90.00
#
_symmetry.space_group_name_H-M   'P 1'
#
loop_
_entity.id
_entity.type
_entity.pdbx_description
1 polymer ?
#
loop_
_entity_poly.entity_id
_entity_poly.type
_entity_poly.pdbx_seq_one_letter_code
_entity_poly.pdbx_strand_id
1 'polypeptide(L)'
;MFFGLLPLLVLGAIVVIIVRAVRSTGQGPRDAGPVIMRRFFQYATLYGVLIVVALGFTGLLEQLFGVGSDVVRRGSADAARAIAFIVVGVPVYLGLGAWVNRQLDDPRERQTFGLSFYLTATLITGLLVAGYAAFDLLRWAFGATDFDETSLVRGVVWGVIWLIHWILIDRFLEVRGEGHILVGSALSLGHFGTAIGFGLFTVLDRLYFEVFETGVAGSFSDDLLTALAGLIVGGAFWWIYWLRNGLHLERTPLWNAYTLLLGVFSGLSAAIGAAAGLLYLVLVWFIGDPDPSRASSFFDPAPALVVTIAIGLAFFFYHRAVLAEGGPRRRTEVRRIYEYVIAGLGLVSFAAGITVLLLVVIQQITPSARIIQTDSDINV
;
A
#
# COMPACT_ATOMS: atom_id res chain seq x y z
N MET A 1 -16.28 4.64 -2.10
CA MET A 1 -15.82 3.72 -3.17
C MET A 1 -14.74 4.30 -4.10
N PHE A 2 -14.55 5.62 -4.22
CA PHE A 2 -13.50 6.22 -5.06
C PHE A 2 -12.06 6.19 -4.48
N PHE A 3 -11.89 5.91 -3.18
CA PHE A 3 -10.57 5.88 -2.53
C PHE A 3 -9.72 4.63 -2.84
N GLY A 4 -10.31 3.55 -3.37
CA GLY A 4 -9.59 2.32 -3.70
C GLY A 4 -8.84 2.35 -5.05
N LEU A 5 -9.20 3.27 -5.94
CA LEU A 5 -8.60 3.36 -7.29
C LEU A 5 -7.37 4.26 -7.32
N LEU A 6 -7.25 5.21 -6.39
CA LEU A 6 -6.13 6.14 -6.36
C LEU A 6 -4.78 5.45 -6.07
N PRO A 7 -4.68 4.48 -5.14
CA PRO A 7 -3.47 3.67 -4.96
C PRO A 7 -3.13 2.83 -6.20
N LEU A 8 -4.14 2.25 -6.88
CA LEU A 8 -3.95 1.47 -8.10
C LEU A 8 -3.53 2.33 -9.30
N LEU A 9 -4.03 3.56 -9.40
CA LEU A 9 -3.63 4.52 -10.43
C LEU A 9 -2.21 5.05 -10.18
N VAL A 10 -1.84 5.28 -8.92
CA VAL A 10 -0.47 5.67 -8.55
C VAL A 10 0.49 4.50 -8.80
N LEU A 11 0.11 3.27 -8.42
CA LEU A 11 0.89 2.06 -8.72
C LEU A 11 1.03 1.85 -10.23
N GLY A 12 -0.07 2.00 -10.98
CA GLY A 12 -0.10 1.92 -12.45
C GLY A 12 0.74 3.00 -13.11
N ALA A 13 0.72 4.24 -12.60
CA ALA A 13 1.55 5.34 -13.09
C ALA A 13 3.04 5.09 -12.80
N ILE A 14 3.38 4.58 -11.61
CA ILE A 14 4.75 4.19 -11.25
C ILE A 14 5.23 3.06 -12.17
N VAL A 15 4.41 2.03 -12.40
CA VAL A 15 4.73 0.94 -13.33
C VAL A 15 4.93 1.46 -14.75
N VAL A 16 4.07 2.36 -15.24
CA VAL A 16 4.21 2.96 -16.58
C VAL A 16 5.46 3.82 -16.69
N ILE A 17 5.83 4.56 -15.64
CA ILE A 17 7.05 5.37 -15.58
C ILE A 17 8.29 4.47 -15.59
N ILE A 18 8.29 3.38 -14.79
CA ILE A 18 9.37 2.39 -14.80
C ILE A 18 9.48 1.74 -16.19
N VAL A 19 8.36 1.32 -16.78
CA VAL A 19 8.34 0.74 -18.14
C VAL A 19 8.84 1.72 -19.18
N ARG A 20 8.49 3.02 -19.09
CA ARG A 20 9.00 4.05 -19.99
C ARG A 20 10.48 4.35 -19.79
N ALA A 21 10.95 4.38 -18.55
CA ALA A 21 12.37 4.57 -18.23
C ALA A 21 13.22 3.41 -18.76
N VAL A 22 12.69 2.18 -18.70
CA VAL A 22 13.33 0.99 -19.29
C VAL A 22 13.32 1.04 -20.83
N ARG A 23 12.28 1.61 -21.44
CA ARG A 23 12.21 1.79 -22.91
C ARG A 23 13.14 2.88 -23.43
N SER A 24 13.40 3.94 -22.68
CA SER A 24 14.30 5.02 -23.11
C SER A 24 15.78 4.64 -23.04
N THR A 25 16.15 3.62 -22.25
CA THR A 25 17.50 3.02 -22.27
C THR A 25 17.73 2.10 -23.48
N GLY A 26 16.69 1.86 -24.29
CA GLY A 26 16.69 0.93 -25.43
C GLY A 26 17.21 1.47 -26.76
N GLN A 27 17.86 2.65 -26.82
CA GLN A 27 18.53 3.13 -28.04
C GLN A 27 19.93 2.51 -28.21
N GLY A 28 20.07 1.21 -27.92
CA GLY A 28 21.24 0.41 -28.27
C GLY A 28 21.11 -0.21 -29.67
N PRO A 29 22.22 -0.68 -30.28
CA PRO A 29 22.23 -1.24 -31.64
C PRO A 29 21.19 -2.36 -31.81
N ARG A 30 20.65 -2.51 -33.03
CA ARG A 30 19.52 -3.38 -33.42
C ARG A 30 19.66 -4.87 -33.00
N ASP A 31 20.84 -5.31 -32.57
CA ASP A 31 21.14 -6.68 -32.11
C ASP A 31 20.99 -6.89 -30.59
N ALA A 32 20.74 -5.83 -29.80
CA ALA A 32 20.57 -5.93 -28.34
C ALA A 32 19.19 -6.49 -27.92
N GLY A 33 18.16 -6.33 -28.75
CA GLY A 33 16.77 -6.72 -28.45
C GLY A 33 16.58 -8.21 -28.14
N PRO A 34 17.08 -9.14 -28.98
CA PRO A 34 16.93 -10.58 -28.76
C PRO A 34 17.60 -11.09 -27.47
N VAL A 35 18.77 -10.53 -27.11
CA VAL A 35 19.51 -10.92 -25.90
C VAL A 35 18.78 -10.46 -24.64
N ILE A 36 18.28 -9.22 -24.64
CA ILE A 36 17.50 -8.66 -23.52
C ILE A 36 16.21 -9.46 -23.33
N MET A 37 15.50 -9.79 -24.41
CA MET A 37 14.25 -10.56 -24.34
C MET A 37 14.48 -11.96 -23.80
N ARG A 38 15.50 -12.67 -24.29
CA ARG A 38 15.87 -14.01 -23.80
C ARG A 38 16.16 -14.01 -22.30
N ARG A 39 16.95 -13.04 -21.83
CA ARG A 39 17.28 -12.89 -20.40
C ARG A 39 16.03 -12.59 -19.58
N PHE A 40 15.16 -11.69 -20.04
CA PHE A 40 13.90 -11.41 -19.35
C PHE A 40 13.05 -12.68 -19.18
N PHE A 41 12.85 -13.46 -20.25
CA PHE A 41 12.10 -14.73 -20.15
C PHE A 41 12.75 -15.74 -19.20
N GLN A 42 14.08 -15.84 -19.20
CA GLN A 42 14.81 -16.70 -18.26
C GLN A 42 14.51 -16.34 -16.80
N TYR A 43 14.61 -15.06 -16.44
CA TYR A 43 14.36 -14.59 -15.08
C TYR A 43 12.87 -14.61 -14.70
N ALA A 44 11.98 -14.34 -15.65
CA ALA A 44 10.54 -14.50 -15.46
C ALA A 44 10.16 -15.98 -15.25
N THR A 45 10.82 -16.90 -15.96
CA THR A 45 10.64 -18.35 -15.76
C THR A 45 11.16 -18.76 -14.38
N LEU A 46 12.33 -18.27 -13.96
CA LEU A 46 12.85 -18.54 -12.62
C LEU A 46 11.87 -18.06 -11.53
N TYR A 47 11.30 -16.87 -11.70
CA TYR A 47 10.25 -16.36 -10.81
C TYR A 47 9.01 -17.26 -10.83
N GLY A 48 8.49 -17.61 -12.00
CA GLY A 48 7.32 -18.48 -12.14
C GLY A 48 7.50 -19.84 -11.47
N VAL A 49 8.66 -20.46 -11.64
CA VAL A 49 8.98 -21.74 -10.99
C VAL A 49 9.11 -21.55 -9.48
N LEU A 50 9.71 -20.46 -8.98
CA LEU A 50 9.74 -20.15 -7.55
C LEU A 50 8.33 -20.05 -6.96
N ILE A 51 7.40 -19.37 -7.64
CA ILE A 51 6.00 -19.28 -7.20
C ILE A 51 5.36 -20.66 -7.12
N VAL A 52 5.54 -21.50 -8.15
CA VAL A 52 5.02 -22.88 -8.15
C VAL A 52 5.58 -23.68 -6.97
N VAL A 53 6.88 -23.58 -6.72
CA VAL A 53 7.54 -24.25 -5.58
C VAL A 53 7.00 -23.74 -4.25
N ALA A 54 6.87 -22.43 -4.08
CA ALA A 54 6.35 -21.81 -2.86
C ALA A 54 4.91 -22.24 -2.56
N LEU A 55 4.06 -22.27 -3.59
CA LEU A 55 2.67 -22.76 -3.49
C LEU A 55 2.64 -24.26 -3.15
N GLY A 56 3.53 -25.06 -3.74
CA GLY A 56 3.68 -26.47 -3.41
C GLY A 56 4.03 -26.69 -1.94
N PHE A 57 5.04 -25.98 -1.42
CA PHE A 57 5.40 -26.04 0.00
C PHE A 57 4.29 -25.55 0.92
N THR A 58 3.62 -24.46 0.56
CA THR A 58 2.48 -23.93 1.33
C THR A 58 1.37 -24.97 1.42
N GLY A 59 0.93 -25.52 0.29
CA GLY A 59 -0.16 -26.51 0.28
C GLY A 59 0.20 -27.84 0.95
N LEU A 60 1.45 -28.31 0.82
CA LEU A 60 1.90 -29.53 1.51
C LEU A 60 1.95 -29.33 3.03
N LEU A 61 2.44 -28.18 3.50
CA LEU A 61 2.51 -27.89 4.92
C LEU A 61 1.12 -27.65 5.52
N GLU A 62 0.21 -26.95 4.82
CA GLU A 62 -1.19 -26.81 5.24
C GLU A 62 -1.85 -28.18 5.48
N GLN A 63 -1.55 -29.18 4.64
CA GLN A 63 -2.03 -30.55 4.84
C GLN A 63 -1.38 -31.28 6.01
N LEU A 64 -0.09 -31.04 6.24
CA LEU A 64 0.65 -31.65 7.35
C LEU A 64 0.20 -31.09 8.70
N PHE A 65 -0.11 -29.79 8.76
CA PHE A 65 -0.58 -29.11 9.98
C PHE A 65 -2.08 -29.29 10.22
N GLY A 66 -2.86 -29.50 9.16
CA GLY A 66 -4.14 -30.22 9.19
C GLY A 66 -5.15 -29.80 10.25
N VAL A 67 -5.84 -28.67 10.08
CA VAL A 67 -7.13 -28.42 10.76
C VAL A 67 -8.20 -27.92 9.79
N GLY A 68 -9.33 -28.65 9.80
CA GLY A 68 -10.55 -28.34 9.05
C GLY A 68 -11.21 -29.55 8.39
N SER A 69 -12.00 -30.29 9.20
CA SER A 69 -13.07 -31.30 9.00
C SER A 69 -13.56 -31.84 7.61
N ASP A 70 -13.00 -31.45 6.48
CA ASP A 70 -13.52 -31.76 5.12
C ASP A 70 -12.54 -32.61 4.25
N VAL A 71 -11.49 -33.14 4.88
CA VAL A 71 -10.29 -33.72 4.25
C VAL A 71 -10.56 -34.99 3.42
N VAL A 72 -11.66 -35.71 3.64
CA VAL A 72 -11.79 -37.08 3.11
C VAL A 72 -12.17 -37.15 1.61
N ARG A 73 -12.62 -36.04 0.97
CA ARG A 73 -13.01 -36.08 -0.45
C ARG A 73 -12.36 -35.04 -1.38
N ARG A 74 -11.77 -33.96 -0.85
CA ARG A 74 -10.98 -32.98 -1.64
C ARG A 74 -9.46 -33.11 -1.45
N GLY A 75 -9.00 -33.75 -0.36
CA GLY A 75 -7.60 -33.73 0.05
C GLY A 75 -6.59 -34.40 -0.89
N SER A 76 -6.98 -35.44 -1.64
CA SER A 76 -6.04 -36.19 -2.48
C SER A 76 -5.56 -35.41 -3.72
N ALA A 77 -6.45 -34.63 -4.35
CA ALA A 77 -6.12 -33.88 -5.56
C ALA A 77 -5.22 -32.66 -5.26
N ASP A 78 -5.50 -31.95 -4.17
CA ASP A 78 -4.68 -30.81 -3.75
C ASP A 78 -3.32 -31.28 -3.19
N ALA A 79 -3.28 -32.42 -2.50
CA ALA A 79 -2.02 -33.05 -2.06
C ALA A 79 -1.16 -33.48 -3.24
N ALA A 80 -1.77 -34.19 -4.20
CA ALA A 80 -1.08 -34.60 -5.41
C ALA A 80 -0.55 -33.38 -6.18
N ARG A 81 -1.32 -32.29 -6.25
CA ARG A 81 -0.86 -31.04 -6.88
C ARG A 81 0.32 -30.40 -6.13
N ALA A 82 0.24 -30.28 -4.80
CA ALA A 82 1.32 -29.72 -3.99
C ALA A 82 2.61 -30.54 -4.12
N ILE A 83 2.49 -31.87 -4.05
CA ILE A 83 3.62 -32.79 -4.26
C ILE A 83 4.16 -32.65 -5.69
N ALA A 84 3.31 -32.61 -6.71
CA ALA A 84 3.76 -32.43 -8.10
C ALA A 84 4.53 -31.11 -8.28
N PHE A 85 4.05 -30.02 -7.68
CA PHE A 85 4.74 -28.73 -7.71
C PHE A 85 6.11 -28.77 -7.03
N ILE A 86 6.26 -29.51 -5.92
CA ILE A 86 7.57 -29.66 -5.25
C ILE A 86 8.48 -30.57 -6.07
N VAL A 87 8.02 -31.77 -6.42
CA VAL A 87 8.80 -32.81 -7.09
C VAL A 87 9.32 -32.34 -8.45
N VAL A 88 8.53 -31.59 -9.20
CA VAL A 88 8.95 -31.02 -10.50
C VAL A 88 9.60 -29.66 -10.31
N GLY A 89 9.00 -28.77 -9.52
CA GLY A 89 9.43 -27.38 -9.41
C GLY A 89 10.78 -27.22 -8.72
N VAL A 90 11.07 -27.97 -7.65
CA VAL A 90 12.32 -27.82 -6.89
C VAL A 90 13.55 -28.17 -7.76
N PRO A 91 13.61 -29.34 -8.44
CA PRO A 91 14.73 -29.64 -9.32
C PRO A 91 14.90 -28.63 -10.45
N VAL A 92 13.80 -28.17 -11.05
CA VAL A 92 13.83 -27.16 -12.12
C VAL A 92 14.36 -25.82 -11.59
N TYR A 93 13.87 -25.37 -10.43
CA TYR A 93 14.31 -24.13 -9.80
C TYR A 93 15.80 -24.18 -9.43
N LEU A 94 16.26 -25.27 -8.81
CA LEU A 94 17.66 -25.45 -8.45
C LEU A 94 18.56 -25.53 -9.69
N GLY A 95 18.11 -26.22 -10.74
CA GLY A 95 18.83 -26.30 -12.01
C GLY A 95 18.98 -24.93 -12.70
N LEU A 96 17.87 -24.19 -12.82
CA LEU A 96 17.88 -22.82 -13.37
C LEU A 96 18.69 -21.87 -12.50
N GLY A 97 18.55 -21.95 -11.17
CA GLY A 97 19.28 -21.13 -10.21
C GLY A 97 20.78 -21.38 -10.24
N ALA A 98 21.21 -22.65 -10.33
CA ALA A 98 22.62 -23.00 -10.48
C ALA A 98 23.19 -22.51 -11.83
N TRP A 99 22.39 -22.54 -12.89
CA TRP A 99 22.78 -21.99 -14.19
C TRP A 99 22.90 -20.47 -14.17
N VAL A 100 21.94 -19.76 -13.57
CA VAL A 100 21.99 -18.30 -13.35
C VAL A 100 23.22 -17.95 -12.51
N ASN A 101 23.46 -18.64 -11.40
CA ASN A 101 24.58 -18.34 -10.51
C ASN A 101 25.94 -18.43 -11.23
N ARG A 102 26.11 -19.37 -12.17
CA ARG A 102 27.32 -19.45 -13.00
C ARG A 102 27.45 -18.28 -13.98
N GLN A 103 26.35 -17.69 -14.44
CA GLN A 103 26.39 -16.51 -15.31
C GLN A 103 26.77 -15.24 -14.56
N LEU A 104 26.47 -15.17 -13.27
CA LEU A 104 26.80 -14.03 -12.40
C LEU A 104 28.30 -13.88 -12.12
N ASP A 105 29.15 -14.79 -12.63
CA ASP A 105 30.61 -14.63 -12.66
C ASP A 105 31.02 -13.54 -13.67
N ASP A 106 30.21 -13.27 -14.70
CA ASP A 106 30.37 -12.10 -15.58
C ASP A 106 29.77 -10.85 -14.92
N PRO A 107 30.54 -9.79 -14.64
CA PRO A 107 30.03 -8.54 -14.07
C PRO A 107 28.88 -7.92 -14.87
N ARG A 108 28.83 -8.14 -16.19
CA ARG A 108 27.76 -7.62 -17.05
C ARG A 108 26.41 -8.27 -16.77
N GLU A 109 26.39 -9.49 -16.26
CA GLU A 109 25.14 -10.19 -15.94
C GLU A 109 24.48 -9.62 -14.67
N ARG A 110 25.29 -9.11 -13.72
CA ARG A 110 24.81 -8.49 -12.47
C ARG A 110 24.06 -7.17 -12.68
N GLN A 111 24.21 -6.55 -13.84
CA GLN A 111 23.54 -5.30 -14.22
C GLN A 111 22.31 -5.54 -15.11
N THR A 112 21.92 -6.80 -15.34
CA THR A 112 20.78 -7.12 -16.21
C THR A 112 19.45 -6.80 -15.54
N PHE A 113 18.58 -6.10 -16.28
CA PHE A 113 17.21 -5.78 -15.84
C PHE A 113 16.40 -6.99 -15.35
N GLY A 114 16.49 -8.13 -16.03
CA GLY A 114 15.73 -9.34 -15.67
C GLY A 114 16.08 -9.89 -14.27
N LEU A 115 17.34 -9.84 -13.86
CA LEU A 115 17.76 -10.26 -12.51
C LEU A 115 17.18 -9.32 -11.45
N SER A 116 17.27 -8.01 -11.68
CA SER A 116 16.68 -6.99 -10.82
C SER A 116 15.16 -7.15 -10.69
N PHE A 117 14.48 -7.43 -11.81
CA PHE A 117 13.04 -7.72 -11.82
C PHE A 117 12.71 -8.97 -10.99
N TYR A 118 13.42 -10.09 -11.21
CA TYR A 118 13.22 -11.33 -10.47
C TYR A 118 13.34 -11.13 -8.95
N LEU A 119 14.44 -10.50 -8.51
CA LEU A 119 14.68 -10.27 -7.08
C LEU A 119 13.66 -9.30 -6.49
N THR A 120 13.32 -8.23 -7.22
CA THR A 120 12.31 -7.26 -6.79
C THR A 120 10.94 -7.92 -6.67
N ALA A 121 10.48 -8.63 -7.69
CA ALA A 121 9.19 -9.30 -7.67
C ALA A 121 9.10 -10.33 -6.53
N THR A 122 10.17 -11.08 -6.31
CA THR A 122 10.25 -12.06 -5.21
C THR A 122 10.19 -11.39 -3.84
N LEU A 123 10.97 -10.32 -3.63
CA LEU A 123 10.98 -9.59 -2.37
C LEU A 123 9.64 -8.90 -2.08
N ILE A 124 9.00 -8.31 -3.10
CA ILE A 124 7.69 -7.67 -2.93
C ILE A 124 6.60 -8.71 -2.64
N THR A 125 6.61 -9.84 -3.34
CA THR A 125 5.64 -10.92 -3.09
C THR A 125 5.84 -11.53 -1.71
N GLY A 126 7.09 -11.81 -1.33
CA GLY A 126 7.44 -12.28 0.00
C GLY A 126 7.02 -11.30 1.09
N LEU A 127 7.28 -10.00 0.91
CA LEU A 127 6.84 -8.94 1.83
C LEU A 127 5.32 -8.93 2.00
N LEU A 128 4.56 -8.97 0.91
CA LEU A 128 3.10 -8.92 0.97
C LEU A 128 2.51 -10.13 1.67
N VAL A 129 2.96 -11.34 1.30
CA VAL A 129 2.41 -12.58 1.86
C VAL A 129 2.87 -12.79 3.30
N ALA A 130 4.17 -12.61 3.58
CA ALA A 130 4.70 -12.76 4.94
C ALA A 130 4.20 -11.65 5.87
N GLY A 131 4.06 -10.42 5.36
CA GLY A 131 3.51 -9.30 6.13
C GLY A 131 2.04 -9.50 6.50
N TYR A 132 1.22 -9.95 5.55
CA TYR A 132 -0.17 -10.29 5.83
C TYR A 132 -0.28 -11.45 6.84
N ALA A 133 0.49 -12.51 6.66
CA ALA A 133 0.54 -13.63 7.60
C ALA A 133 0.98 -13.19 9.01
N ALA A 134 2.02 -12.36 9.12
CA ALA A 134 2.48 -11.83 10.40
C ALA A 134 1.42 -10.94 11.08
N PHE A 135 0.69 -10.15 10.30
CA PHE A 135 -0.41 -9.32 10.80
C PHE A 135 -1.52 -10.19 11.39
N ASP A 136 -1.93 -11.23 10.66
CA ASP A 136 -2.99 -12.14 11.08
C ASP A 136 -2.59 -12.96 12.32
N LEU A 137 -1.35 -13.48 12.35
CA LEU A 137 -0.81 -14.17 13.52
C LEU A 137 -0.73 -13.26 14.75
N LEU A 138 -0.40 -11.97 14.60
CA LEU A 138 -0.40 -11.03 15.73
C LEU A 138 -1.82 -10.71 16.21
N ARG A 139 -2.80 -10.60 15.31
CA ARG A 139 -4.20 -10.44 15.69
C ARG A 139 -4.69 -11.62 16.52
N TRP A 140 -4.38 -12.83 16.08
CA TRP A 140 -4.64 -14.04 16.86
C TRP A 140 -3.91 -14.02 18.21
N ALA A 141 -2.61 -13.68 18.23
CA ALA A 141 -1.82 -13.65 19.45
C ALA A 141 -2.34 -12.62 20.47
N PHE A 142 -2.98 -11.55 19.99
CA PHE A 142 -3.65 -10.55 20.82
C PHE A 142 -5.08 -10.94 21.23
N GLY A 143 -5.64 -12.02 20.67
CA GLY A 143 -7.00 -12.46 20.93
C GLY A 143 -8.07 -11.71 20.12
N ALA A 144 -7.69 -10.97 19.08
CA ALA A 144 -8.62 -10.24 18.22
C ALA A 144 -9.28 -11.12 17.15
N THR A 145 -8.72 -12.31 16.88
CA THR A 145 -9.22 -13.29 15.91
C THR A 145 -8.92 -14.71 16.36
N ASP A 146 -9.63 -15.67 15.79
CA ASP A 146 -9.30 -17.09 15.93
C ASP A 146 -7.98 -17.44 15.21
N PHE A 147 -7.39 -18.58 15.58
CA PHE A 147 -6.15 -19.05 14.98
C PHE A 147 -6.38 -19.47 13.53
N ASP A 148 -5.63 -18.87 12.60
CA ASP A 148 -5.53 -19.32 11.21
C ASP A 148 -4.17 -20.00 10.94
N GLU A 149 -4.22 -21.31 10.71
CA GLU A 149 -3.05 -22.11 10.35
C GLU A 149 -2.47 -21.75 9.00
N THR A 150 -3.34 -21.35 8.07
CA THR A 150 -2.90 -20.90 6.75
C THR A 150 -1.97 -19.70 6.89
N SER A 151 -2.26 -18.77 7.80
CA SER A 151 -1.36 -17.65 8.12
C SER A 151 -0.03 -18.12 8.71
N LEU A 152 -0.01 -19.13 9.60
CA LEU A 152 1.24 -19.68 10.12
C LEU A 152 2.11 -20.27 9.00
N VAL A 153 1.53 -21.15 8.17
CA VAL A 153 2.25 -21.81 7.08
C VAL A 153 2.75 -20.81 6.06
N ARG A 154 1.90 -19.87 5.63
CA ARG A 154 2.28 -18.81 4.68
C ARG A 154 3.38 -17.93 5.25
N GLY A 155 3.28 -17.55 6.53
CA GLY A 155 4.29 -16.76 7.22
C GLY A 155 5.66 -17.42 7.22
N VAL A 156 5.71 -18.73 7.51
CA VAL A 156 6.96 -19.50 7.49
C VAL A 156 7.53 -19.60 6.07
N VAL A 157 6.75 -20.08 5.10
CA VAL A 157 7.24 -20.31 3.73
C VAL A 157 7.68 -19.01 3.07
N TRP A 158 6.81 -17.99 3.08
CA TRP A 158 7.11 -16.72 2.41
C TRP A 158 8.08 -15.86 3.19
N GLY A 159 8.11 -15.96 4.52
CA GLY A 159 9.12 -15.30 5.36
C GLY A 159 10.52 -15.84 5.09
N VAL A 160 10.67 -17.16 4.95
CA VAL A 160 11.95 -17.78 4.57
C VAL A 160 12.35 -17.38 3.14
N ILE A 161 11.43 -17.40 2.18
CA ILE A 161 11.70 -16.95 0.80
C ILE A 161 12.15 -15.49 0.79
N TRP A 162 11.43 -14.61 1.49
CA TRP A 162 11.76 -13.20 1.63
C TRP A 162 13.16 -13.01 2.22
N LEU A 163 13.46 -13.69 3.33
CA LEU A 163 14.75 -13.58 4.01
C LEU A 163 15.91 -14.06 3.13
N ILE A 164 15.75 -15.21 2.47
CA ILE A 164 16.76 -15.73 1.53
C ILE A 164 17.02 -14.72 0.42
N HIS A 165 15.97 -14.20 -0.22
CA HIS A 165 16.14 -13.26 -1.33
C HIS A 165 16.65 -11.89 -0.89
N TRP A 166 16.39 -11.50 0.36
CA TRP A 166 16.99 -10.31 0.97
C TRP A 166 18.50 -10.45 1.15
N ILE A 167 18.99 -11.66 1.47
CA ILE A 167 20.43 -11.92 1.54
C ILE A 167 21.03 -12.02 0.13
N LEU A 168 20.30 -12.62 -0.82
CA LEU A 168 20.79 -12.81 -2.19
C LEU A 168 20.92 -11.49 -2.97
N ILE A 169 20.08 -10.49 -2.71
CA ILE A 169 20.16 -9.23 -3.45
C ILE A 169 21.47 -8.48 -3.19
N ASP A 170 21.95 -8.50 -1.94
CA ASP A 170 23.23 -7.89 -1.56
C ASP A 170 24.43 -8.70 -2.08
N ARG A 171 24.24 -9.99 -2.40
CA ARG A 171 25.27 -10.86 -2.97
C ARG A 171 25.37 -10.73 -4.49
N PHE A 172 24.24 -10.54 -5.19
CA PHE A 172 24.17 -10.65 -6.64
C PHE A 172 24.14 -9.32 -7.39
N LEU A 173 23.66 -8.24 -6.77
CA LEU A 173 23.63 -6.92 -7.40
C LEU A 173 24.80 -6.06 -6.90
N GLU A 174 25.58 -5.49 -7.82
CA GLU A 174 26.63 -4.50 -7.48
C GLU A 174 26.03 -3.18 -6.98
N VAL A 175 24.95 -2.74 -7.64
CA VAL A 175 24.16 -1.59 -7.20
C VAL A 175 22.87 -2.16 -6.63
N ARG A 176 22.69 -2.04 -5.31
CA ARG A 176 21.50 -2.50 -4.62
C ARG A 176 20.27 -1.95 -5.33
N GLY A 177 19.38 -2.82 -5.81
CA GLY A 177 18.28 -2.40 -6.67
C GLY A 177 17.33 -1.45 -5.94
N GLU A 178 17.49 -0.14 -6.07
CA GLU A 178 16.72 0.89 -5.34
C GLU A 178 15.20 0.67 -5.43
N GLY A 179 14.73 0.07 -6.53
CA GLY A 179 13.34 -0.26 -6.78
C GLY A 179 12.68 -1.10 -5.68
N HIS A 180 13.28 -2.21 -5.26
CA HIS A 180 12.63 -3.06 -4.24
C HIS A 180 12.60 -2.37 -2.87
N ILE A 181 13.62 -1.58 -2.53
CA ILE A 181 13.68 -0.81 -1.29
C ILE A 181 12.54 0.22 -1.26
N LEU A 182 12.39 0.99 -2.34
CA LEU A 182 11.41 2.06 -2.40
C LEU A 182 9.98 1.54 -2.58
N VAL A 183 9.77 0.46 -3.33
CA VAL A 183 8.45 -0.19 -3.43
C VAL A 183 8.07 -0.85 -2.11
N GLY A 184 8.97 -1.59 -1.45
CA GLY A 184 8.69 -2.19 -0.15
C GLY A 184 8.46 -1.14 0.94
N SER A 185 9.18 -0.02 0.89
CA SER A 185 8.95 1.15 1.72
C SER A 185 7.56 1.76 1.49
N ALA A 186 7.12 1.89 0.22
CA ALA A 186 5.78 2.40 -0.11
C ALA A 186 4.66 1.52 0.47
N LEU A 187 4.78 0.20 0.28
CA LEU A 187 3.79 -0.77 0.74
C LEU A 187 3.71 -0.80 2.26
N SER A 188 4.86 -0.82 2.93
CA SER A 188 4.93 -0.82 4.39
C SER A 188 4.49 0.50 5.01
N LEU A 189 4.82 1.65 4.40
CA LEU A 189 4.32 2.97 4.81
C LEU A 189 2.79 3.03 4.67
N GLY A 190 2.25 2.50 3.57
CA GLY A 190 0.80 2.41 3.36
C GLY A 190 0.12 1.60 4.45
N HIS A 191 0.62 0.39 4.72
CA HIS A 191 0.09 -0.47 5.79
C HIS A 191 0.20 0.19 7.18
N PHE A 192 1.36 0.78 7.49
CA PHE A 192 1.59 1.49 8.75
C PHE A 192 0.65 2.69 8.92
N GLY A 193 0.51 3.52 7.88
CA GLY A 193 -0.42 4.66 7.86
C GLY A 193 -1.88 4.23 8.02
N THR A 194 -2.29 3.15 7.34
CA THR A 194 -3.62 2.57 7.52
C THR A 194 -3.85 2.07 8.94
N ALA A 195 -2.86 1.43 9.57
CA ALA A 195 -2.98 0.94 10.94
C ALA A 195 -3.07 2.07 11.97
N ILE A 196 -2.26 3.14 11.82
CA ILE A 196 -2.40 4.37 12.63
C ILE A 196 -3.79 4.97 12.43
N GLY A 197 -4.24 5.08 11.17
CA GLY A 197 -5.53 5.66 10.83
C GLY A 197 -6.69 4.89 11.40
N PHE A 198 -6.66 3.57 11.27
CA PHE A 198 -7.67 2.70 11.83
C PHE A 198 -7.72 2.84 13.35
N GLY A 199 -6.58 2.75 14.05
CA GLY A 199 -6.54 2.89 15.51
C GLY A 199 -7.02 4.26 16.02
N LEU A 200 -6.57 5.36 15.40
CA LEU A 200 -7.04 6.70 15.76
C LEU A 200 -8.53 6.89 15.45
N PHE A 201 -9.01 6.33 14.33
CA PHE A 201 -10.42 6.37 13.98
C PHE A 201 -11.24 5.62 15.01
N THR A 202 -10.88 4.38 15.37
CA THR A 202 -11.56 3.59 16.40
C THR A 202 -11.67 4.35 17.73
N VAL A 203 -10.60 5.05 18.15
CA VAL A 203 -10.63 5.86 19.38
C VAL A 203 -11.55 7.07 19.24
N LEU A 204 -11.44 7.84 18.16
CA LEU A 204 -12.26 9.03 17.97
C LEU A 204 -13.74 8.70 17.72
N ASP A 205 -14.02 7.65 16.97
CA ASP A 205 -15.37 7.14 16.73
C ASP A 205 -16.01 6.65 18.03
N ARG A 206 -15.24 5.99 18.90
CA ARG A 206 -15.71 5.61 20.24
C ARG A 206 -16.04 6.82 21.11
N LEU A 207 -15.18 7.84 21.13
CA LEU A 207 -15.45 9.08 21.88
C LEU A 207 -16.68 9.81 21.31
N TYR A 208 -16.82 9.82 19.99
CA TYR A 208 -17.97 10.40 19.31
C TYR A 208 -19.28 9.70 19.69
N PHE A 209 -19.29 8.37 19.63
CA PHE A 209 -20.38 7.53 20.10
C PHE A 209 -20.77 7.85 21.56
N GLU A 210 -19.80 7.94 22.46
CA GLU A 210 -20.06 8.16 23.89
C GLU A 210 -20.63 9.57 24.17
N VAL A 211 -20.26 10.57 23.36
CA VAL A 211 -20.77 11.93 23.49
C VAL A 211 -22.17 12.09 22.89
N PHE A 212 -22.48 11.38 21.81
CA PHE A 212 -23.70 11.58 21.01
C PHE A 212 -24.71 10.41 21.05
N GLU A 213 -24.42 9.34 21.80
CA GLU A 213 -25.27 8.16 22.01
C GLU A 213 -25.75 7.46 20.72
N THR A 214 -24.96 7.50 19.64
CA THR A 214 -25.30 6.93 18.33
C THR A 214 -24.96 5.43 18.23
N GLY A 215 -25.88 4.50 18.55
CA GLY A 215 -25.76 3.02 18.38
C GLY A 215 -25.02 2.56 17.09
N VAL A 216 -24.33 1.42 16.92
CA VAL A 216 -24.03 0.18 17.65
C VAL A 216 -22.51 -0.03 17.57
N ALA A 217 -21.84 -0.26 18.70
CA ALA A 217 -20.39 -0.46 18.74
C ALA A 217 -20.00 -1.87 18.28
N GLY A 218 -19.05 -1.95 17.33
CA GLY A 218 -18.20 -3.15 17.20
C GLY A 218 -17.38 -3.38 18.47
N SER A 219 -16.64 -4.49 18.53
CA SER A 219 -15.73 -4.74 19.66
C SER A 219 -14.57 -3.75 19.61
N PHE A 220 -14.69 -2.63 20.34
CA PHE A 220 -13.65 -1.60 20.45
C PHE A 220 -12.28 -2.19 20.81
N SER A 221 -12.26 -3.22 21.66
CA SER A 221 -11.06 -3.95 22.02
C SER A 221 -10.43 -4.65 20.81
N ASP A 222 -11.21 -5.41 20.05
CA ASP A 222 -10.69 -6.19 18.92
C ASP A 222 -10.19 -5.28 17.78
N ASP A 223 -10.87 -4.16 17.56
CA ASP A 223 -10.45 -3.14 16.60
C ASP A 223 -9.13 -2.48 17.03
N LEU A 224 -8.97 -2.14 18.31
CA LEU A 224 -7.72 -1.55 18.80
C LEU A 224 -6.56 -2.55 18.75
N LEU A 225 -6.80 -3.82 19.08
CA LEU A 225 -5.81 -4.89 18.97
C LEU A 225 -5.45 -5.17 17.50
N THR A 226 -6.43 -5.08 16.60
CA THR A 226 -6.21 -5.15 15.15
C THR A 226 -5.35 -3.99 14.65
N ALA A 227 -5.62 -2.76 15.11
CA ALA A 227 -4.78 -1.61 14.80
C ALA A 227 -3.36 -1.82 15.31
N LEU A 228 -3.19 -2.31 16.55
CA LEU A 228 -1.90 -2.58 17.16
C LEU A 228 -1.09 -3.63 16.37
N ALA A 229 -1.71 -4.72 15.93
CA ALA A 229 -1.07 -5.71 15.08
C ALA A 229 -0.55 -5.07 13.77
N GLY A 230 -1.38 -4.25 13.12
CA GLY A 230 -1.00 -3.53 11.90
C GLY A 230 0.14 -2.53 12.13
N LEU A 231 0.14 -1.84 13.28
CA LEU A 231 1.20 -0.90 13.66
C LEU A 231 2.54 -1.61 13.82
N ILE A 232 2.55 -2.77 14.48
CA ILE A 232 3.78 -3.53 14.71
C ILE A 232 4.32 -4.05 13.38
N VAL A 233 3.49 -4.66 12.53
CA VAL A 233 3.95 -5.21 11.25
C VAL A 233 4.35 -4.11 10.27
N GLY A 234 3.48 -3.11 10.08
CA GLY A 234 3.74 -1.99 9.19
C GLY A 234 4.96 -1.20 9.62
N GLY A 235 5.07 -0.92 10.92
CA GLY A 235 6.22 -0.23 11.51
C GLY A 235 7.52 -1.02 11.36
N ALA A 236 7.50 -2.33 11.59
CA ALA A 236 8.69 -3.18 11.45
C ALA A 236 9.20 -3.22 10.01
N PHE A 237 8.33 -3.44 9.03
CA PHE A 237 8.74 -3.43 7.63
C PHE A 237 9.12 -2.05 7.14
N TRP A 238 8.42 -0.99 7.57
CA TRP A 238 8.79 0.38 7.22
C TRP A 238 10.15 0.76 7.81
N TRP A 239 10.44 0.33 9.04
CA TRP A 239 11.76 0.46 9.64
C TRP A 239 12.84 -0.23 8.79
N ILE A 240 12.62 -1.48 8.38
CA ILE A 240 13.57 -2.22 7.54
C ILE A 240 13.75 -1.53 6.18
N TYR A 241 12.68 -1.29 5.44
CA TYR A 241 12.77 -0.81 4.06
C TYR A 241 13.15 0.67 3.98
N TRP A 242 12.58 1.52 4.82
CA TRP A 242 12.82 2.97 4.76
C TRP A 242 13.92 3.42 5.69
N LEU A 243 13.71 3.28 7.01
CA LEU A 243 14.58 3.93 8.01
C LEU A 243 15.99 3.35 8.00
N ARG A 244 16.12 2.02 7.87
CA ARG A 244 17.41 1.32 7.85
C ARG A 244 18.09 1.32 6.48
N ASN A 245 17.34 1.41 5.38
CA ASN A 245 17.89 1.21 4.04
C ASN A 245 17.56 2.37 3.08
N GLY A 246 16.28 2.70 2.91
CA GLY A 246 15.81 3.74 1.98
C GLY A 246 16.34 5.16 2.27
N LEU A 247 16.50 5.55 3.53
CA LEU A 247 17.06 6.85 3.92
C LEU A 247 18.53 7.01 3.53
N HIS A 248 19.26 5.91 3.40
CA HIS A 248 20.70 5.90 3.11
C HIS A 248 21.00 5.64 1.63
N LEU A 249 19.97 5.51 0.78
CA LEU A 249 20.16 5.43 -0.67
C LEU A 249 20.66 6.76 -1.23
N GLU A 250 21.33 6.68 -2.39
CA GLU A 250 21.66 7.87 -3.16
C GLU A 250 20.37 8.60 -3.57
N ARG A 251 20.45 9.93 -3.65
CA ARG A 251 19.31 10.79 -4.00
C ARG A 251 19.03 10.79 -5.50
N THR A 252 18.80 9.61 -6.05
CA THR A 252 18.46 9.41 -7.47
C THR A 252 17.11 10.04 -7.81
N PRO A 253 16.79 10.24 -9.10
CA PRO A 253 15.46 10.68 -9.51
C PRO A 253 14.33 9.79 -8.97
N LEU A 254 14.57 8.48 -8.85
CA LEU A 254 13.59 7.51 -8.35
C LEU A 254 13.36 7.69 -6.85
N TRP A 255 14.43 7.90 -6.07
CA TRP A 255 14.32 8.26 -4.66
C TRP A 255 13.58 9.58 -4.45
N ASN A 256 13.90 10.61 -5.25
CA ASN A 256 13.21 11.91 -5.17
C ASN A 256 11.73 11.79 -5.56
N ALA A 257 11.40 11.01 -6.59
CA ALA A 257 10.03 10.76 -7.01
C ALA A 257 9.24 10.03 -5.91
N TYR A 258 9.83 9.02 -5.26
CA TYR A 258 9.23 8.37 -4.10
C TYR A 258 8.91 9.39 -2.99
N THR A 259 9.91 10.15 -2.53
CA THR A 259 9.76 11.05 -1.38
C THR A 259 8.79 12.21 -1.68
N LEU A 260 8.81 12.73 -2.92
CA LEU A 260 7.91 13.82 -3.32
C LEU A 260 6.49 13.34 -3.60
N LEU A 261 6.30 12.26 -4.37
CA LEU A 261 4.96 11.83 -4.80
C LEU A 261 4.24 11.04 -3.71
N LEU A 262 4.91 10.04 -3.13
CA LEU A 262 4.31 9.21 -2.10
C LEU A 262 4.38 9.85 -0.72
N GLY A 263 5.44 10.60 -0.41
CA GLY A 263 5.56 11.27 0.88
C GLY A 263 4.81 12.59 0.96
N VAL A 264 5.32 13.60 0.25
CA VAL A 264 4.84 14.98 0.35
C VAL A 264 3.48 15.17 -0.31
N PHE A 265 3.35 14.80 -1.59
CA PHE A 265 2.15 15.06 -2.39
C PHE A 265 0.95 14.26 -1.87
N SER A 266 1.10 12.96 -1.64
CA SER A 266 -0.02 12.12 -1.17
C SER A 266 -0.53 12.57 0.21
N GLY A 267 0.38 12.82 1.17
CA GLY A 267 0.02 13.26 2.52
C GLY A 267 -0.67 14.62 2.52
N LEU A 268 -0.13 15.58 1.77
CA LEU A 268 -0.73 16.91 1.67
C LEU A 268 -2.08 16.87 0.94
N SER A 269 -2.22 16.08 -0.13
CA SER A 269 -3.48 15.93 -0.86
C SER A 269 -4.58 15.33 0.02
N ALA A 270 -4.25 14.28 0.79
CA ALA A 270 -5.17 13.66 1.72
C ALA A 270 -5.61 14.65 2.81
N ALA A 271 -4.67 15.39 3.40
CA ALA A 271 -4.98 16.37 4.42
C ALA A 271 -5.87 17.50 3.90
N ILE A 272 -5.58 18.04 2.71
CA ILE A 272 -6.40 19.11 2.14
C ILE A 272 -7.79 18.59 1.74
N GLY A 273 -7.88 17.41 1.12
CA GLY A 273 -9.15 16.80 0.75
C GLY A 273 -10.06 16.57 1.98
N ALA A 274 -9.48 16.05 3.07
CA ALA A 274 -10.21 15.84 4.30
C ALA A 274 -10.57 17.15 5.02
N ALA A 275 -9.68 18.15 5.02
CA ALA A 275 -9.96 19.49 5.56
C ALA A 275 -11.08 20.20 4.77
N ALA A 276 -11.08 20.07 3.44
CA ALA A 276 -12.15 20.59 2.60
C ALA A 276 -13.49 19.88 2.87
N GLY A 277 -13.48 18.56 3.06
CA GLY A 277 -14.67 17.81 3.47
C GLY A 277 -15.19 18.25 4.84
N LEU A 278 -14.32 18.47 5.81
CA LEU A 278 -14.70 18.94 7.15
C LEU A 278 -15.26 20.37 7.10
N LEU A 279 -14.63 21.26 6.32
CA LEU A 279 -15.12 22.60 6.08
C LEU A 279 -16.49 22.59 5.41
N TYR A 280 -16.70 21.70 4.43
CA TYR A 280 -18.01 21.52 3.79
C TYR A 280 -19.09 21.16 4.82
N LEU A 281 -18.84 20.19 5.71
CA LEU A 281 -19.78 19.84 6.77
C LEU A 281 -20.12 21.05 7.65
N VAL A 282 -19.11 21.80 8.10
CA VAL A 282 -19.31 22.99 8.93
C VAL A 282 -20.09 24.07 8.19
N LEU A 283 -19.76 24.38 6.93
CA LEU A 283 -20.45 25.39 6.15
C LEU A 283 -21.91 25.03 5.90
N VAL A 284 -22.20 23.78 5.53
CA VAL A 284 -23.58 23.32 5.32
C VAL A 284 -24.37 23.38 6.64
N TRP A 285 -23.76 23.04 7.77
CA TRP A 285 -24.43 23.15 9.07
C TRP A 285 -24.79 24.60 9.44
N PHE A 286 -23.84 25.54 9.33
CA PHE A 286 -24.05 26.91 9.79
C PHE A 286 -24.80 27.79 8.79
N ILE A 287 -24.62 27.58 7.49
CA ILE A 287 -25.24 28.38 6.44
C ILE A 287 -26.58 27.79 6.01
N GLY A 288 -26.70 26.46 6.04
CA GLY A 288 -27.87 25.65 5.69
C GLY A 288 -29.11 25.85 6.59
N ASP A 289 -29.91 24.79 6.69
CA ASP A 289 -30.98 24.67 7.67
C ASP A 289 -30.53 23.64 8.74
N PRO A 290 -29.91 24.08 9.85
CA PRO A 290 -29.44 23.18 10.88
C PRO A 290 -30.62 22.60 11.66
N ASP A 291 -30.82 21.29 11.56
CA ASP A 291 -31.72 20.53 12.42
C ASP A 291 -30.91 19.92 13.59
N PRO A 292 -30.98 20.48 14.82
CA PRO A 292 -30.22 20.00 15.97
C PRO A 292 -30.47 18.53 16.30
N SER A 293 -31.65 17.99 15.94
CA SER A 293 -31.99 16.59 16.21
C SER A 293 -31.18 15.60 15.36
N ARG A 294 -30.55 16.08 14.28
CA ARG A 294 -29.75 15.27 13.34
C ARG A 294 -28.25 15.58 13.39
N ALA A 295 -27.82 16.44 14.31
CA ALA A 295 -26.44 16.91 14.40
C ALA A 295 -25.43 15.76 14.45
N SER A 296 -25.70 14.73 15.27
CA SER A 296 -24.84 13.56 15.37
C SER A 296 -24.76 12.82 14.03
N SER A 297 -25.87 12.39 13.46
CA SER A 297 -25.87 11.71 12.16
C SER A 297 -25.24 12.51 11.01
N PHE A 298 -25.31 13.85 11.07
CA PHE A 298 -24.72 14.72 10.07
C PHE A 298 -23.19 14.80 10.16
N PHE A 299 -22.64 14.80 11.38
CA PHE A 299 -21.20 14.87 11.64
C PHE A 299 -20.53 13.49 11.82
N ASP A 300 -21.24 12.38 11.60
CA ASP A 300 -20.67 11.02 11.62
C ASP A 300 -19.36 10.87 10.81
N PRO A 301 -19.13 11.54 9.65
CA PRO A 301 -17.86 11.44 8.93
C PRO A 301 -16.69 12.20 9.58
N ALA A 302 -16.95 13.07 10.56
CA ALA A 302 -15.95 13.98 11.11
C ALA A 302 -14.75 13.29 11.77
N PRO A 303 -14.90 12.22 12.58
CA PRO A 303 -13.76 11.46 13.12
C PRO A 303 -12.80 11.00 12.02
N ALA A 304 -13.31 10.40 10.95
CA ALA A 304 -12.50 9.91 9.84
C ALA A 304 -11.76 11.05 9.11
N LEU A 305 -12.42 12.20 8.92
CA LEU A 305 -11.79 13.38 8.30
C LEU A 305 -10.67 13.94 9.17
N VAL A 306 -10.88 14.06 10.48
CA VAL A 306 -9.87 14.54 11.45
C VAL A 306 -8.64 13.63 11.45
N VAL A 307 -8.83 12.30 11.50
CA VAL A 307 -7.72 11.34 11.42
C VAL A 307 -6.95 11.46 10.10
N THR A 308 -7.67 11.59 8.99
CA THR A 308 -7.05 11.72 7.66
C THR A 308 -6.21 12.99 7.55
N ILE A 309 -6.67 14.10 8.13
CA ILE A 309 -5.88 15.35 8.24
C ILE A 309 -4.62 15.11 9.05
N ALA A 310 -4.75 14.52 10.25
CA ALA A 310 -3.61 14.30 11.15
C ALA A 310 -2.52 13.44 10.50
N ILE A 311 -2.90 12.31 9.88
CA ILE A 311 -1.96 11.38 9.23
C ILE A 311 -1.38 11.98 7.96
N GLY A 312 -2.20 12.64 7.13
CA GLY A 312 -1.72 13.31 5.92
C GLY A 312 -0.67 14.38 6.24
N LEU A 313 -0.90 15.18 7.28
CA LEU A 313 0.06 16.16 7.77
C LEU A 313 1.33 15.50 8.35
N ALA A 314 1.20 14.43 9.13
CA ALA A 314 2.35 13.70 9.67
C ALA A 314 3.25 13.16 8.54
N PHE A 315 2.65 12.56 7.50
CA PHE A 315 3.37 12.07 6.33
C PHE A 315 4.06 13.20 5.57
N PHE A 316 3.36 14.33 5.37
CA PHE A 316 3.90 15.51 4.72
C PHE A 316 5.11 16.07 5.50
N PHE A 317 4.98 16.30 6.81
CA PHE A 317 6.04 16.89 7.62
C PHE A 317 7.25 15.99 7.71
N TYR A 318 7.04 14.69 7.90
CA TYR A 318 8.14 13.71 7.93
C TYR A 318 8.94 13.72 6.62
N HIS A 319 8.29 13.53 5.47
CA HIS A 319 9.01 13.46 4.19
C HIS A 319 9.59 14.81 3.77
N ARG A 320 8.94 15.92 4.15
CA ARG A 320 9.51 17.27 3.98
C ARG A 320 10.79 17.45 4.78
N ALA A 321 10.84 16.97 6.02
CA ALA A 321 12.05 17.03 6.85
C ALA A 321 13.20 16.24 6.22
N VAL A 322 12.92 15.02 5.75
CA VAL A 322 13.89 14.17 5.04
C VAL A 322 14.46 14.86 3.80
N LEU A 323 13.61 15.54 3.01
CA LEU A 323 14.08 16.33 1.86
C LEU A 323 14.98 17.51 2.29
N ALA A 324 14.66 18.15 3.42
CA ALA A 324 15.35 19.33 3.93
C ALA A 324 16.75 19.03 4.49
N GLU A 325 17.00 17.83 5.02
CA GLU A 325 18.29 17.41 5.59
C GLU A 325 19.45 17.39 4.57
N GLY A 326 19.19 17.60 3.27
CA GLY A 326 20.22 17.67 2.21
C GLY A 326 21.00 18.99 2.13
N GLY A 327 20.70 19.97 2.98
CA GLY A 327 21.45 21.24 3.09
C GLY A 327 21.16 22.30 2.01
N PRO A 328 21.43 23.60 2.30
CA PRO A 328 21.09 24.73 1.43
C PRO A 328 22.18 25.07 0.39
N ARG A 329 22.58 24.12 -0.46
CA ARG A 329 23.56 24.40 -1.54
C ARG A 329 22.99 24.04 -2.91
N ARG A 330 22.60 25.11 -3.65
CA ARG A 330 21.92 25.20 -4.95
C ARG A 330 20.42 24.89 -4.94
N ARG A 331 19.64 25.76 -5.60
CA ARG A 331 18.29 25.46 -6.10
C ARG A 331 18.40 24.23 -7.01
N THR A 332 18.12 23.05 -6.46
CA THR A 332 18.06 21.81 -7.24
C THR A 332 16.74 21.74 -8.00
N GLU A 333 16.71 21.02 -9.13
CA GLU A 333 15.47 20.78 -9.87
C GLU A 333 14.40 20.14 -8.98
N VAL A 334 14.80 19.28 -8.03
CA VAL A 334 13.94 18.64 -7.03
C VAL A 334 13.19 19.69 -6.19
N ARG A 335 13.87 20.76 -5.75
CA ARG A 335 13.21 21.84 -5.00
C ARG A 335 12.24 22.64 -5.87
N ARG A 336 12.57 22.86 -7.14
CA ARG A 336 11.66 23.52 -8.08
C ARG A 336 10.41 22.67 -8.34
N ILE A 337 10.57 21.36 -8.50
CA ILE A 337 9.45 20.42 -8.62
C ILE A 337 8.60 20.43 -7.35
N TYR A 338 9.21 20.36 -6.17
CA TYR A 338 8.52 20.49 -4.89
C TYR A 338 7.69 21.79 -4.81
N GLU A 339 8.28 22.93 -5.16
CA GLU A 339 7.61 24.23 -5.18
C GLU A 339 6.42 24.24 -6.16
N TYR A 340 6.57 23.66 -7.36
CA TYR A 340 5.47 23.52 -8.32
C TYR A 340 4.37 22.56 -7.87
N VAL A 341 4.73 21.45 -7.22
CA VAL A 341 3.77 20.49 -6.67
C VAL A 341 2.93 21.15 -5.57
N ILE A 342 3.56 21.92 -4.67
CA ILE A 342 2.85 22.67 -3.63
C ILE A 342 1.99 23.78 -4.23
N ALA A 343 2.53 24.55 -5.18
CA ALA A 343 1.77 25.61 -5.83
C ALA A 343 0.55 25.05 -6.60
N GLY A 344 0.74 23.93 -7.32
CA GLY A 344 -0.33 23.23 -8.03
C GLY A 344 -1.40 22.70 -7.09
N LEU A 345 -1.00 22.05 -5.98
CA LEU A 345 -1.93 21.62 -4.94
C LEU A 345 -2.70 22.78 -4.33
N GLY A 346 -2.01 23.87 -3.99
CA GLY A 346 -2.63 25.08 -3.47
C GLY A 346 -3.66 25.65 -4.44
N LEU A 347 -3.35 25.68 -5.73
CA LEU A 347 -4.26 26.17 -6.77
C LEU A 347 -5.50 25.27 -6.94
N VAL A 348 -5.32 23.95 -7.02
CA VAL A 348 -6.44 22.99 -7.11
C VAL A 348 -7.34 23.09 -5.88
N SER A 349 -6.72 23.20 -4.69
CA SER A 349 -7.44 23.32 -3.42
C SER A 349 -8.22 24.62 -3.33
N PHE A 350 -7.64 25.72 -3.80
CA PHE A 350 -8.30 27.02 -3.90
C PHE A 350 -9.51 26.96 -4.85
N ALA A 351 -9.34 26.36 -6.03
CA ALA A 351 -10.43 26.18 -6.99
C ALA A 351 -11.57 25.32 -6.41
N ALA A 352 -11.24 24.20 -5.76
CA ALA A 352 -12.23 23.35 -5.08
C ALA A 352 -12.95 24.11 -3.96
N GLY A 353 -12.23 24.91 -3.18
CA GLY A 353 -12.81 25.79 -2.16
C GLY A 353 -13.83 26.78 -2.72
N ILE A 354 -13.52 27.41 -3.87
CA ILE A 354 -14.47 28.27 -4.58
C ILE A 354 -15.71 27.47 -5.02
N THR A 355 -15.53 26.27 -5.59
CA THR A 355 -16.65 25.42 -6.00
C THR A 355 -17.55 25.06 -4.83
N VAL A 356 -16.99 24.71 -3.67
CA VAL A 356 -17.76 24.41 -2.46
C VAL A 356 -18.54 25.65 -2.00
N LEU A 357 -17.90 26.83 -1.94
CA LEU A 357 -18.57 28.07 -1.57
C LEU A 357 -19.75 28.39 -2.51
N LEU A 358 -19.54 28.25 -3.83
CA LEU A 358 -20.59 28.45 -4.81
C LEU A 358 -21.74 27.44 -4.64
N LEU A 359 -21.43 26.17 -4.40
CA LEU A 359 -22.44 25.13 -4.18
C LEU A 359 -23.31 25.47 -2.96
N VAL A 360 -22.69 25.86 -1.85
CA VAL A 360 -23.42 26.25 -0.62
C VAL A 360 -24.31 27.48 -0.88
N VAL A 361 -23.80 28.50 -1.58
CA VAL A 361 -24.60 29.69 -1.93
C VAL A 361 -25.77 29.33 -2.86
N ILE A 362 -25.55 28.48 -3.86
CA ILE A 362 -26.61 28.03 -4.78
C ILE A 362 -27.70 27.26 -4.01
N GLN A 363 -27.31 26.37 -3.09
CA GLN A 363 -28.25 25.64 -2.25
C GLN A 363 -29.08 26.56 -1.34
N GLN A 364 -28.50 27.67 -0.88
CA GLN A 364 -29.23 28.68 -0.10
C GLN A 364 -30.28 29.43 -0.91
N ILE A 365 -29.92 29.89 -2.11
CA ILE A 365 -30.82 30.70 -2.94
C ILE A 365 -31.84 29.85 -3.71
N THR A 366 -31.63 28.54 -3.77
CA THR A 366 -32.54 27.58 -4.42
C THR A 366 -33.30 26.84 -3.32
N PRO A 367 -34.41 27.38 -2.79
CA PRO A 367 -35.25 26.64 -1.87
C PRO A 367 -35.69 25.36 -2.58
N SER A 368 -35.38 24.22 -1.98
CA SER A 368 -35.87 22.93 -2.45
C SER A 368 -37.38 23.04 -2.59
N ALA A 369 -37.89 22.82 -3.80
CA ALA A 369 -39.32 22.77 -4.04
C ALA A 369 -39.88 21.75 -3.04
N ARG A 370 -40.66 22.24 -2.06
CA ARG A 370 -41.52 21.40 -1.23
C ARG A 370 -42.25 20.49 -2.20
N ILE A 371 -41.97 19.20 -2.13
CA ILE A 371 -42.86 18.21 -2.71
C ILE A 371 -44.19 18.48 -2.02
N ILE A 372 -45.14 18.96 -2.81
CA ILE A 372 -46.51 19.22 -2.39
C ILE A 372 -47.04 17.87 -1.91
N GLN A 373 -47.09 17.69 -0.60
CA GLN A 373 -47.94 16.70 0.01
C GLN A 373 -49.36 17.24 -0.18
N THR A 374 -49.95 16.90 -1.33
CA THR A 374 -51.36 17.18 -1.57
C THR A 374 -52.13 16.29 -0.60
N ASP A 375 -52.71 16.90 0.42
CA ASP A 375 -53.86 16.36 1.13
C ASP A 375 -54.88 15.94 0.08
N SER A 376 -55.10 14.63 -0.04
CA SER A 376 -56.34 14.12 -0.60
C SER A 376 -57.21 13.64 0.56
N ASP A 377 -57.70 14.59 1.34
CA ASP A 377 -59.03 14.46 1.92
C ASP A 377 -60.03 14.42 0.76
N ILE A 378 -60.55 13.23 0.48
CA ILE A 378 -61.79 13.07 -0.27
C ILE A 378 -62.68 12.11 0.51
N ASN A 379 -63.55 12.70 1.33
CA ASN A 379 -64.82 12.09 1.72
C ASN A 379 -65.72 12.05 0.48
N VAL A 380 -66.05 10.86 -0.03
CA VAL A 380 -67.42 10.32 -0.27
C VAL A 380 -67.29 8.82 -0.47
#